data_AF-A0A507QXB2-F1
#
_entry.id   AF-A0A507QXB2-F1
#
_cell.length_a   1.000
_cell.length_b   1.000
_cell.length_c   1.000
_cell.angle_alpha   90.00
_cell.angle_beta   90.00
_cell.angle_gamma   90.00
#
_symmetry.space_group_name_H-M   'P 1'
#
loop_
_entity.id
_entity.type
_entity.pdbx_description
1 polymer ?
#
loop_
_entity_poly.entity_id
_entity_poly.type
_entity_poly.pdbx_seq_one_letter_code
_entity_poly.pdbx_strand_id
1 'polypeptide(L)'
;MASEIHDTASINGVHQKDPLGPHVTLCYKDEDQLLRGTHVSSHGYVHGKDDLGFVRATHAGEKPDTAQRQQGKKTVWPSESELEVVPEIGYGHLPSN
;
A
#
# COMPACT_ATOMS: atom_id res chain seq x y z
N MET A 1 -0.35 7.45 -0.11
CA MET A 1 -0.75 6.08 -0.50
C MET A 1 -1.34 6.13 -1.90
N ALA A 2 -1.40 5.01 -2.63
CA ALA A 2 -2.17 4.92 -3.88
C ALA A 2 -3.40 4.06 -3.58
N SER A 3 -4.50 4.73 -3.22
CA SER A 3 -5.79 4.10 -2.95
C SER A 3 -6.51 3.65 -4.23
N GLU A 4 -6.06 4.12 -5.40
CA GLU A 4 -6.62 3.74 -6.69
C GLU A 4 -6.02 2.43 -7.20
N ILE A 5 -6.82 1.67 -7.95
CA ILE A 5 -6.38 0.43 -8.60
C ILE A 5 -5.44 0.76 -9.76
N HIS A 6 -4.26 0.14 -9.74
CA HIS A 6 -3.25 0.27 -10.78
C HIS A 6 -2.65 -1.10 -11.12
N ASP A 7 -2.10 -1.23 -12.31
CA ASP A 7 -1.48 -2.47 -12.81
C ASP A 7 0.04 -2.34 -12.95
N THR A 8 0.65 -1.31 -12.35
CA THR A 8 2.09 -1.04 -12.46
C THR A 8 2.76 -1.01 -11.09
N ALA A 9 3.97 -1.58 -11.01
CA ALA A 9 4.81 -1.52 -9.81
C ALA A 9 6.23 -1.03 -10.18
N SER A 10 6.98 -0.61 -9.16
CA SER A 10 8.41 -0.35 -9.30
C SER A 10 9.18 -1.63 -8.97
N ILE A 11 9.68 -2.31 -9.99
CA ILE A 11 10.43 -3.57 -9.87
C ILE A 11 11.87 -3.29 -10.28
N ASN A 12 12.83 -3.57 -9.40
CA ASN A 12 14.24 -3.22 -9.60
C ASN A 12 14.47 -1.74 -9.99
N GLY A 13 13.64 -0.84 -9.45
CA GLY A 13 13.74 0.60 -9.68
C GLY A 13 13.13 1.08 -10.99
N VAL A 14 12.55 0.17 -11.79
CA VAL A 14 11.88 0.48 -13.05
C VAL A 14 10.37 0.39 -12.85
N HIS A 15 9.66 1.44 -13.27
CA HIS A 15 8.20 1.40 -13.34
C HIS A 15 7.77 0.55 -14.54
N GLN A 16 7.08 -0.55 -14.25
CA GLN A 16 6.63 -1.49 -15.27
C GLN A 16 5.31 -2.14 -14.84
N LYS A 17 4.68 -2.88 -15.77
CA LYS A 17 3.48 -3.65 -15.48
C LYS A 17 3.78 -4.69 -14.40
N ASP A 18 2.92 -4.76 -13.39
CA ASP A 18 3.03 -5.74 -12.32
C ASP A 18 2.63 -7.12 -12.87
N PRO A 19 3.51 -8.13 -12.80
CA PRO A 19 3.19 -9.48 -13.27
C PRO A 19 2.04 -10.15 -12.47
N LEU A 20 1.73 -9.64 -11.28
CA LEU A 20 0.69 -10.17 -10.41
C LEU A 20 -0.69 -9.54 -10.69
N GLY A 21 -0.75 -8.48 -11.51
CA GLY A 21 -1.99 -7.90 -12.02
C GLY A 21 -2.43 -6.59 -11.32
N PRO A 22 -3.68 -6.15 -11.58
CA PRO A 22 -4.26 -4.96 -10.97
C PRO A 22 -4.33 -5.08 -9.44
N HIS A 23 -3.97 -4.01 -8.75
CA HIS A 23 -3.93 -4.00 -7.30
C HIS A 23 -4.10 -2.60 -6.71
N VAL A 24 -4.40 -2.57 -5.41
CA VAL A 24 -4.31 -1.38 -4.56
C VAL A 24 -3.09 -1.51 -3.65
N THR A 25 -2.39 -0.41 -3.41
CA THR A 25 -1.26 -0.37 -2.48
C THR A 25 -1.64 0.41 -1.22
N LEU A 26 -1.76 -0.31 -0.11
CA LEU A 26 -2.00 0.24 1.22
C LEU A 26 -0.71 0.28 2.02
N CYS A 27 -0.46 1.37 2.75
CA CYS A 27 0.53 1.36 3.83
C CYS A 27 -0.20 1.56 5.15
N TYR A 28 0.15 0.81 6.19
CA TYR A 28 -0.51 0.95 7.48
C TYR A 28 0.48 0.78 8.63
N LYS A 29 -0.01 1.17 9.81
CA LYS A 29 0.65 1.01 11.09
C LYS A 29 -0.36 0.46 12.09
N ASP A 30 0.04 -0.50 12.89
CA ASP A 30 -0.60 -0.82 14.16
C ASP A 30 0.02 0.01 15.31
N GLU A 31 -0.51 -0.17 16.53
CA GLU A 31 -0.03 0.55 17.73
C GLU A 31 1.45 0.30 18.02
N ASP A 32 1.91 -0.94 17.84
CA ASP A 32 3.32 -1.29 18.08
C ASP A 32 4.23 -0.65 17.02
N GLN A 33 3.80 -0.61 15.77
CA GLN A 33 4.52 0.01 14.66
C GLN A 33 4.58 1.54 14.78
N LEU A 34 3.55 2.16 15.36
CA LEU A 34 3.59 3.58 15.73
C LEU A 34 4.70 3.84 16.75
N LEU A 35 4.77 3.03 17.82
CA LEU A 35 5.81 3.15 18.85
C LEU A 35 7.22 2.93 18.29
N ARG A 36 7.38 2.00 17.34
CA ARG A 36 8.67 1.69 16.72
C ARG A 36 9.08 2.63 15.58
N GLY A 37 8.17 3.46 15.08
CA GLY A 37 8.43 4.30 13.89
C GLY A 37 8.63 3.47 12.62
N THR A 38 7.80 2.44 12.44
CA THR A 38 7.85 1.51 11.30
C THR A 38 6.50 1.37 10.63
N HIS A 39 6.45 0.87 9.41
CA HIS A 39 5.21 0.62 8.67
C HIS A 39 5.30 -0.64 7.81
N VAL A 40 4.14 -1.12 7.40
CA VAL A 40 3.99 -2.21 6.42
C VAL A 40 3.31 -1.67 5.17
N SER A 41 3.83 -2.05 4.00
CA SER A 41 3.17 -1.83 2.72
C SER A 41 2.58 -3.13 2.21
N SER A 42 1.33 -3.13 1.82
CA SER A 42 0.60 -4.29 1.33
C SER A 42 -0.01 -4.00 -0.03
N HIS A 43 -0.03 -5.02 -0.89
CA HIS A 43 -0.69 -4.97 -2.19
C HIS A 43 -1.88 -5.93 -2.16
N GLY A 44 -3.10 -5.39 -2.33
CA GLY A 44 -4.32 -6.18 -2.49
C GLY A 44 -4.63 -6.32 -3.97
N TYR A 45 -4.46 -7.53 -4.52
CA TYR A 45 -4.71 -7.83 -5.93
C TYR A 45 -6.19 -8.13 -6.17
N VAL A 46 -6.70 -7.59 -7.26
CA VAL A 46 -8.10 -7.74 -7.70
C VAL A 46 -8.14 -8.22 -9.16
N HIS A 47 -9.30 -8.70 -9.61
CA HIS A 47 -9.46 -9.11 -11.02
C HIS A 47 -9.28 -7.95 -12.00
N GLY A 48 -9.73 -6.74 -11.65
CA GLY A 48 -9.58 -5.57 -12.50
C GLY A 48 -10.25 -4.32 -11.94
N LYS A 49 -10.27 -3.24 -12.72
CA LYS A 49 -10.93 -1.99 -12.34
C LYS A 49 -12.47 -2.13 -12.30
N ASP A 50 -13.00 -3.00 -13.16
CA ASP A 50 -14.45 -3.25 -13.29
C ASP A 50 -14.93 -4.45 -12.45
N ASP A 51 -14.00 -5.25 -11.91
CA ASP A 51 -14.27 -6.39 -11.02
C ASP A 51 -13.29 -6.35 -9.84
N LEU A 52 -13.79 -5.86 -8.71
CA LEU A 52 -13.01 -5.69 -7.48
C LEU A 52 -12.89 -6.99 -6.66
N GLY A 53 -13.25 -8.13 -7.23
CA GLY A 53 -13.08 -9.44 -6.62
C GLY A 53 -11.64 -9.65 -6.15
N PHE A 54 -11.48 -9.89 -4.85
CA PHE A 54 -10.17 -10.11 -4.23
C PHE A 54 -9.54 -11.42 -4.73
N VAL A 55 -8.27 -11.33 -5.13
CA VAL A 55 -7.48 -12.49 -5.58
C VAL A 55 -6.53 -12.96 -4.49
N ARG A 56 -5.69 -12.05 -3.99
CA ARG A 56 -4.67 -12.31 -2.96
C ARG A 56 -4.10 -11.02 -2.42
N ALA A 57 -3.40 -11.11 -1.30
CA ALA A 57 -2.59 -10.03 -0.76
C ALA A 57 -1.11 -10.43 -0.72
N THR A 58 -0.22 -9.45 -0.92
CA THR A 58 1.20 -9.59 -0.59
C THR A 58 1.61 -8.47 0.36
N HIS A 59 2.48 -8.79 1.30
CA HIS A 59 2.99 -7.84 2.27
C HIS A 59 4.48 -7.66 2.03
N ALA A 60 4.91 -6.42 1.86
CA ALA A 60 6.31 -6.10 2.04
C ALA A 60 6.62 -6.26 3.54
N GLY A 61 7.79 -6.80 3.86
CA GLY A 61 8.28 -6.80 5.24
C GLY A 61 8.27 -5.39 5.83
N GLU A 62 8.23 -5.33 7.16
CA GLU A 62 8.23 -4.07 7.91
C GLU A 62 9.45 -3.21 7.58
N LYS A 63 9.23 -1.90 7.46
CA LYS A 63 10.26 -0.92 7.12
C LYS A 63 10.25 0.24 8.12
N PRO A 64 11.41 0.85 8.42
CA PRO A 64 11.42 2.10 9.16
C PRO A 64 10.73 3.20 8.36
N ASP A 65 10.12 4.17 9.03
CA ASP A 65 9.47 5.30 8.37
C ASP A 65 10.43 6.14 7.54
N THR A 66 11.70 6.13 7.92
CA THR A 66 12.80 6.77 7.20
C THR A 66 13.19 6.07 5.90
N ALA A 67 12.57 4.92 5.57
CA ALA A 67 12.86 4.19 4.35
C ALA A 67 12.63 5.07 3.11
N GLN A 68 13.66 5.16 2.28
CA GLN A 68 13.63 5.95 1.05
C GLN A 68 13.30 5.04 -0.15
N ARG A 69 12.68 5.63 -1.18
CA ARG A 69 12.61 4.96 -2.49
C ARG A 69 14.02 4.72 -3.02
N GLN A 70 14.22 3.70 -3.87
CA GLN A 70 15.53 3.26 -4.41
C GLN A 70 16.41 4.34 -5.07
N GLN A 71 15.92 5.57 -5.26
CA GLN A 71 16.72 6.71 -5.74
C GLN A 71 16.96 7.81 -4.67
N GLY A 72 16.68 7.55 -3.40
CA GLY A 72 16.94 8.48 -2.29
C GLY A 72 16.14 9.80 -2.30
N LYS A 73 15.23 9.97 -3.26
CA LYS A 73 14.56 11.26 -3.52
C LYS A 73 13.41 11.59 -2.57
N LYS A 74 12.73 10.58 -2.01
CA LYS A 74 11.58 10.78 -1.12
C LYS A 74 11.44 9.62 -0.12
N THR A 75 11.20 9.99 1.14
CA THR A 75 10.75 9.07 2.19
C THR A 75 9.43 8.42 1.77
N VAL A 76 9.31 7.11 1.95
CA VAL A 76 8.13 6.35 1.52
C VAL A 76 6.94 6.65 2.43
N TRP A 77 7.17 6.76 3.73
CA TRP A 77 6.16 7.19 4.68
C TRP A 77 6.08 8.73 4.68
N PRO A 78 4.88 9.31 4.50
CA PRO A 78 4.70 10.76 4.53
C PRO A 78 4.90 11.32 5.94
N SER A 79 5.21 12.62 6.02
CA SER A 79 5.25 13.33 7.31
C SER A 79 3.86 13.42 7.94
N GLU A 80 3.77 13.63 9.26
CA GLU A 80 2.48 13.81 9.95
C GLU A 80 1.63 14.94 9.34
N SER A 81 2.27 16.02 8.89
CA SER A 81 1.59 17.14 8.23
C SER A 81 0.98 16.79 6.86
N GLU A 82 1.44 15.70 6.23
CA GLU A 82 0.91 15.18 4.97
C GLU A 82 -0.09 14.03 5.20
N LEU A 83 -0.31 13.61 6.44
CA LEU A 83 -1.29 12.57 6.78
C LEU A 83 -2.66 13.21 7.02
N GLU A 84 -3.66 12.71 6.31
CA GLU A 84 -5.06 13.02 6.60
C GLU A 84 -5.61 11.99 7.58
N VAL A 85 -6.19 12.47 8.67
CA VAL A 85 -6.93 11.62 9.61
C VAL A 85 -8.26 11.27 8.97
N VAL A 86 -8.35 10.05 8.45
CA VAL A 86 -9.61 9.47 8.00
C VAL A 86 -10.43 9.01 9.22
N PRO A 87 -11.77 9.05 9.16
CA PRO A 87 -12.62 8.55 10.22
C PRO A 87 -12.26 7.12 10.61
N GLU A 88 -12.44 6.78 11.88
CA GLU A 88 -12.02 5.52 12.55
C GLU A 88 -12.52 4.23 11.86
N ILE A 89 -13.47 4.34 10.93
CA ILE A 89 -14.05 3.22 10.18
C ILE A 89 -13.75 3.39 8.69
N GLY A 90 -12.89 2.52 8.16
CA GLY A 90 -12.76 2.30 6.73
C GLY A 90 -13.88 1.38 6.23
N TYR A 91 -14.76 1.87 5.36
CA TYR A 91 -15.79 1.04 4.73
C TYR A 91 -15.17 0.19 3.61
N GLY A 92 -15.09 -1.12 3.83
CA GLY A 92 -14.76 -2.11 2.79
C GLY A 92 -16.00 -2.85 2.33
N HIS A 93 -16.19 -2.97 1.01
CA HIS A 93 -17.23 -3.85 0.45
C HIS A 93 -16.67 -5.28 0.40
N LEU A 94 -16.99 -6.09 1.41
CA LEU A 94 -16.75 -7.54 1.35
C LEU A 94 -17.98 -8.21 0.72
N PRO A 95 -17.82 -9.07 -0.30
CA PRO A 95 -18.94 -9.85 -0.80
C PRO A 95 -19.50 -10.74 0.30
N SER A 96 -20.83 -10.88 0.33
CA SER A 96 -21.49 -11.85 1.19
C SER A 96 -21.19 -13.27 0.68
N ASN A 97 -20.73 -14.11 1.60
CA ASN A 97 -20.33 -15.50 1.33
C ASN A 97 -21.53 -16.38 0.95
#